data_AF-A0A380EK51-F1
#
_entry.id   AF-A0A380EK51-F1
#
_cell.length_a   1.000
_cell.length_b   1.000
_cell.length_c   1.000
_cell.angle_alpha   90.00
_cell.angle_beta   90.00
_cell.angle_gamma   90.00
#
_symmetry.space_group_name_H-M   'P 1'
#
loop_
_entity.id
_entity.type
_entity.pdbx_description
1 polymer ?
#
loop_
_entity_poly.entity_id
_entity_poly.type
_entity_poly.pdbx_seq_one_letter_code
_entity_poly.pdbx_strand_id
1 'polypeptide(L)'
;MTDSRYKGTTYDVEREKDMMLWLEGKLPVPKVLHFERHDGWSNLLMSEADGVLCSEEYEDEQSPEKIIELYAECIRLFHSIDISDCPYTNSLDSRLAELDYLLNNDLARCGLRNWEEDTPFKDPRELYDF
;
A
#
# COMPACT_ATOMS: atom_id res chain seq x y z
N MET A 1 -5.51 -11.06 -5.14
CA MET A 1 -4.85 -11.60 -6.35
C MET A 1 -4.50 -10.44 -7.26
N THR A 2 -3.44 -10.56 -8.06
CA THR A 2 -3.01 -9.50 -8.97
C THR A 2 -2.68 -10.08 -10.35
N ASP A 3 -3.14 -9.39 -11.38
CA ASP A 3 -2.79 -9.66 -12.78
C ASP A 3 -1.29 -9.42 -13.03
N SER A 4 -0.66 -10.28 -13.82
CA SER A 4 0.78 -10.21 -14.14
C SER A 4 1.27 -8.88 -14.71
N ARG A 5 0.38 -8.05 -15.27
CA ARG A 5 0.70 -6.68 -15.73
C ARG A 5 1.13 -5.76 -14.59
N TYR A 6 0.78 -6.07 -13.35
CA TYR A 6 1.21 -5.32 -12.18
C TYR A 6 2.47 -5.91 -11.52
N LYS A 7 3.06 -6.95 -12.10
CA LYS A 7 4.24 -7.60 -11.51
C LYS A 7 5.38 -6.59 -11.31
N GLY A 8 5.96 -6.57 -10.12
CA GLY A 8 7.03 -5.63 -9.75
C GLY A 8 6.54 -4.23 -9.34
N THR A 9 5.25 -3.94 -9.50
CA THR A 9 4.61 -2.74 -8.93
C THR A 9 4.23 -3.00 -7.46
N THR A 10 3.85 -1.95 -6.74
CA THR A 10 3.30 -1.99 -5.39
C THR A 10 1.91 -2.62 -5.31
N TYR A 11 1.26 -2.89 -6.45
CA TYR A 11 0.00 -3.65 -6.53
C TYR A 11 0.22 -5.17 -6.63
N ASP A 12 1.45 -5.64 -6.85
CA ASP A 12 1.76 -7.07 -6.93
C ASP A 12 1.59 -7.73 -5.55
N VAL A 13 0.62 -8.63 -5.39
CA VAL A 13 0.41 -9.35 -4.12
C VAL A 13 1.59 -10.24 -3.74
N GLU A 14 2.51 -10.53 -4.67
CA GLU A 14 3.76 -11.18 -4.29
C GLU A 14 4.64 -10.28 -3.42
N ARG A 15 4.72 -9.00 -3.79
CA ARG A 15 5.43 -7.97 -3.02
C ARG A 15 4.76 -7.75 -1.67
N GLU A 16 3.42 -7.74 -1.63
CA GLU A 16 2.65 -7.69 -0.39
C GLU A 16 2.94 -8.91 0.51
N LYS A 17 2.96 -10.12 -0.06
CA LYS A 17 3.33 -11.35 0.65
C LYS A 17 4.73 -11.28 1.25
N ASP A 18 5.71 -10.77 0.50
CA ASP A 18 7.09 -10.62 1.00
C ASP A 18 7.18 -9.64 2.17
N MET A 19 6.43 -8.53 2.11
CA MET A 19 6.32 -7.59 3.23
C MET A 19 5.59 -8.21 4.44
N MET A 20 4.52 -8.97 4.21
CA MET A 20 3.75 -9.63 5.26
C MET A 20 4.61 -10.67 6.01
N LEU A 21 5.41 -11.46 5.29
CA LEU A 21 6.39 -12.37 5.89
C LEU A 21 7.46 -11.63 6.68
N TRP A 22 7.99 -10.53 6.14
CA TRP A 22 9.01 -9.73 6.81
C TRP A 22 8.51 -9.02 8.07
N LEU A 23 7.23 -8.65 8.11
CA LEU A 23 6.57 -7.99 9.25
C LEU A 23 6.11 -8.95 10.34
N GLU A 24 6.14 -10.28 10.10
CA GLU A 24 5.78 -11.25 11.13
C GLU A 24 6.69 -11.11 12.36
N GLY A 25 6.08 -10.91 13.53
CA GLY A 25 6.80 -10.63 14.78
C GLY A 25 7.29 -9.18 14.94
N LYS A 26 7.10 -8.31 13.93
CA LYS A 26 7.38 -6.87 13.99
C LYS A 26 6.10 -6.03 14.12
N LEU A 27 5.04 -6.42 13.40
CA LEU A 27 3.71 -5.80 13.43
C LEU A 27 2.60 -6.87 13.51
N PRO A 28 1.39 -6.51 13.98
CA PRO A 28 0.22 -7.39 13.90
C PRO A 28 -0.27 -7.46 12.44
N VAL A 29 0.29 -8.38 11.67
CA VAL A 29 -0.10 -8.64 10.27
C VAL A 29 -0.77 -10.02 10.14
N PRO A 30 -1.60 -10.23 9.10
CA PRO A 30 -2.12 -11.56 8.79
C PRO A 30 -1.01 -12.58 8.55
N LYS A 31 -1.32 -13.86 8.77
CA LYS A 31 -0.40 -14.96 8.43
C LYS A 31 -0.56 -15.34 6.96
N VAL A 32 0.56 -15.44 6.24
CA VAL A 32 0.59 -16.02 4.90
C VAL A 32 0.35 -17.53 5.00
N LEU A 33 -0.76 -18.01 4.43
CA LEU A 33 -1.15 -19.42 4.44
C LEU A 33 -0.71 -20.16 3.17
N HIS A 34 -0.82 -19.49 2.01
CA HIS A 34 -0.36 -19.99 0.72
C HIS A 34 -0.09 -18.83 -0.23
N PHE A 35 0.88 -19.02 -1.11
CA PHE A 35 1.13 -18.11 -2.23
C PHE A 35 1.46 -18.91 -3.47
N GLU A 36 0.91 -18.50 -4.61
CA GLU A 36 1.25 -19.08 -5.90
C GLU A 36 1.17 -18.09 -7.05
N ARG A 37 1.84 -18.44 -8.14
CA ARG A 37 1.65 -17.83 -9.45
C ARG A 37 0.96 -18.85 -10.35
N HIS A 38 -0.22 -18.52 -10.86
CA HIS A 38 -1.00 -19.41 -11.70
C HIS A 38 -1.70 -18.62 -12.82
N ASP A 39 -1.58 -19.08 -14.06
CA ASP A 39 -2.25 -18.51 -15.25
C ASP A 39 -2.12 -16.99 -15.42
N GLY A 40 -0.93 -16.45 -15.14
CA GLY A 40 -0.68 -15.00 -15.25
C GLY A 40 -1.23 -14.19 -14.07
N TRP A 41 -1.56 -14.84 -12.96
CA TRP A 41 -1.98 -14.20 -11.72
C TRP A 41 -1.03 -14.54 -10.57
N SER A 42 -0.79 -13.58 -9.69
CA SER A 42 -0.25 -13.81 -8.35
C SER A 42 -1.42 -13.94 -7.37
N ASN A 43 -1.46 -15.03 -6.59
CA ASN A 43 -2.53 -15.34 -5.64
C ASN A 43 -1.95 -15.45 -4.23
N LEU A 44 -2.57 -14.77 -3.27
CA LEU A 44 -2.18 -14.78 -1.86
C LEU A 44 -3.39 -15.21 -1.02
N LEU A 45 -3.23 -16.30 -0.28
CA LEU A 45 -4.16 -16.73 0.76
C LEU A 45 -3.54 -16.40 2.12
N MET A 46 -4.29 -15.70 2.95
CA MET A 46 -3.87 -15.25 4.28
C MET A 46 -4.95 -15.52 5.34
N SER A 47 -4.58 -15.46 6.61
CA SER A 47 -5.55 -15.47 7.71
C SER A 47 -6.38 -14.19 7.74
N GLU A 48 -7.50 -14.22 8.44
CA GLU A 48 -8.19 -12.99 8.86
C GLU A 48 -7.28 -12.17 9.78
N ALA A 49 -7.39 -10.84 9.72
CA ALA A 49 -6.74 -9.94 10.66
C ALA A 49 -7.45 -9.98 12.01
N ASP A 50 -6.72 -9.81 13.11
CA ASP A 50 -7.31 -9.75 14.44
C ASP A 50 -7.91 -8.36 14.71
N GLY A 51 -9.10 -8.32 15.33
CA GLY A 51 -9.81 -7.09 15.69
C GLY A 51 -10.95 -6.70 14.75
N VAL A 52 -11.37 -5.43 14.86
CA VAL A 52 -12.43 -4.82 14.04
C VAL A 52 -11.79 -3.79 13.11
N LEU A 53 -12.33 -3.64 11.91
CA LEU A 53 -11.85 -2.63 10.98
C LEU A 53 -12.01 -1.24 11.60
N CYS A 54 -10.92 -0.46 11.68
CA CYS A 54 -10.92 0.83 12.37
C CYS A 54 -12.01 1.81 11.87
N SER A 55 -12.36 1.76 10.59
CA SER A 55 -13.45 2.57 10.03
C SER A 55 -14.84 2.14 10.45
N GLU A 56 -15.02 0.86 10.81
CA GLU A 56 -16.29 0.31 11.31
C GLU A 56 -16.41 0.52 12.82
N GLU A 57 -15.31 0.34 13.57
CA GLU A 57 -15.28 0.51 15.03
C GLU A 57 -15.57 1.95 15.47
N TYR A 58 -15.20 2.95 14.65
CA TYR A 58 -15.38 4.38 14.93
C TYR A 58 -16.14 5.11 13.82
N GLU A 59 -17.09 4.42 13.18
CA GLU A 59 -17.88 4.95 12.05
C GLU A 59 -18.73 6.16 12.43
N ASP A 60 -19.24 6.19 13.66
CA ASP A 60 -19.92 7.34 14.22
C ASP A 60 -18.89 8.33 14.81
N GLU A 61 -18.98 9.60 14.37
CA GLU A 61 -18.12 10.75 14.71
C GLU A 61 -17.98 11.08 16.23
N GLN A 62 -18.32 10.15 17.11
CA GLN A 62 -18.31 10.27 18.57
C GLN A 62 -16.91 10.15 19.19
N SER A 63 -15.86 9.83 18.42
CA SER A 63 -14.49 9.70 18.98
C SER A 63 -13.35 10.17 18.05
N PRO A 64 -13.35 11.42 17.56
CA PRO A 64 -12.26 11.93 16.71
C PRO A 64 -10.89 11.86 17.39
N GLU A 65 -10.81 12.18 18.69
CA GLU A 65 -9.58 12.10 19.47
C GLU A 65 -8.99 10.69 19.51
N LYS A 66 -9.84 9.66 19.54
CA LYS A 66 -9.39 8.26 19.54
C LYS A 66 -8.74 7.88 18.22
N ILE A 67 -9.29 8.36 17.11
CA ILE A 67 -8.69 8.16 15.77
C ILE A 67 -7.32 8.83 15.69
N ILE A 68 -7.17 10.05 16.25
CA ILE A 68 -5.87 10.75 16.29
C ILE A 68 -4.86 9.98 17.16
N GLU A 69 -5.28 9.45 18.31
CA GLU A 69 -4.43 8.62 19.16
C GLU A 69 -3.92 7.38 18.41
N LEU A 70 -4.81 6.67 17.71
CA LEU A 70 -4.49 5.48 16.92
C LEU A 70 -3.50 5.81 15.80
N TYR A 71 -3.72 6.90 15.05
CA TYR A 71 -2.76 7.32 14.05
C TYR A 71 -1.40 7.67 14.64
N ALA A 72 -1.36 8.41 15.75
CA ALA A 72 -0.11 8.76 16.41
C ALA A 72 0.62 7.52 16.94
N GLU A 73 -0.12 6.51 17.40
CA GLU A 73 0.44 5.21 17.80
C GLU A 73 1.03 4.46 16.60
N CYS A 74 0.32 4.36 15.49
CA CYS A 74 0.83 3.75 14.25
C CYS A 74 2.14 4.39 13.78
N ILE A 75 2.24 5.72 13.79
CA ILE A 75 3.48 6.41 13.40
C ILE A 75 4.64 6.07 14.34
N ARG A 76 4.41 6.08 15.67
CA ARG A 76 5.44 5.68 16.65
C ARG A 76 5.87 4.23 16.46
N LEU A 77 4.92 3.35 16.16
CA LEU A 77 5.18 1.93 15.93
C LEU A 77 5.97 1.71 14.64
N PHE A 78 5.62 2.38 13.55
CA PHE A 78 6.38 2.26 12.29
C PHE A 78 7.81 2.78 12.43
N HIS A 79 8.04 3.84 13.20
CA HIS A 79 9.37 4.36 13.47
C HIS A 79 10.24 3.46 14.37
N SER A 80 9.65 2.48 15.06
CA SER A 80 10.40 1.57 15.94
C SER A 80 10.92 0.32 15.21
N ILE A 81 10.47 0.06 13.99
CA ILE A 81 10.84 -1.11 13.20
C ILE A 81 12.25 -0.90 12.60
N ASP A 82 13.14 -1.86 12.83
CA ASP A 82 14.42 -1.90 12.11
C ASP A 82 14.19 -2.23 10.63
N ILE A 83 14.67 -1.36 9.75
CA ILE A 83 14.54 -1.47 8.30
C ILE A 83 15.83 -1.95 7.62
N SER A 84 16.84 -2.35 8.37
CA SER A 84 18.14 -2.79 7.84
C SER A 84 18.04 -3.94 6.84
N ASP A 85 17.05 -4.83 7.01
CA ASP A 85 16.73 -5.97 6.16
C ASP A 85 15.40 -5.82 5.42
N CYS A 86 14.86 -4.60 5.30
CA CYS A 86 13.58 -4.36 4.63
C CYS A 86 13.65 -4.79 3.15
N PRO A 87 12.76 -5.69 2.67
CA PRO A 87 12.87 -6.29 1.34
C PRO A 87 12.72 -5.29 0.19
N TYR A 88 12.05 -4.16 0.44
CA TYR A 88 11.79 -3.15 -0.59
C TYR A 88 12.01 -1.74 -0.07
N THR A 89 12.52 -0.89 -0.96
CA THR A 89 12.64 0.55 -0.73
C THR A 89 11.66 1.28 -1.65
N ASN A 90 10.69 1.99 -1.06
CA ASN A 90 9.77 2.87 -1.78
C ASN A 90 10.27 4.31 -1.78
N SER A 91 11.48 4.54 -2.30
CA SER A 91 12.00 5.88 -2.51
C SER A 91 11.19 6.63 -3.57
N LEU A 92 11.33 7.96 -3.64
CA LEU A 92 10.71 8.76 -4.70
C LEU A 92 11.10 8.24 -6.08
N ASP A 93 12.38 7.96 -6.32
CA ASP A 93 12.85 7.40 -7.60
C ASP A 93 12.11 6.09 -7.97
N SER A 94 11.95 5.18 -6.99
CA SER A 94 11.24 3.92 -7.23
C SER A 94 9.74 4.12 -7.52
N ARG A 95 9.09 5.06 -6.81
CA ARG A 95 7.65 5.31 -6.96
C ARG A 95 7.34 6.09 -8.24
N LEU A 96 8.22 7.00 -8.64
CA LEU A 96 8.12 7.72 -9.91
C LEU A 96 8.37 6.77 -11.09
N ALA A 97 9.37 5.89 -11.02
CA ALA A 97 9.59 4.88 -12.06
C ALA A 97 8.38 3.92 -12.20
N GLU A 98 7.78 3.51 -11.09
CA GLU A 98 6.54 2.73 -11.09
C GLU A 98 5.38 3.50 -11.71
N LEU A 99 5.17 4.76 -11.33
CA LEU A 99 4.09 5.58 -11.86
C LEU A 99 4.23 5.77 -13.38
N ASP A 100 5.44 5.99 -13.89
CA ASP A 100 5.72 6.10 -15.33
C ASP A 100 5.31 4.82 -16.05
N TYR A 101 5.71 3.65 -15.51
CA TYR A 101 5.28 2.36 -16.04
C TYR A 101 3.74 2.24 -16.07
N LEU A 102 3.05 2.57 -14.98
CA LEU A 102 1.60 2.45 -14.89
C LEU A 102 0.87 3.38 -15.87
N LEU A 103 1.37 4.61 -16.06
CA LEU A 103 0.82 5.57 -17.01
C LEU A 103 1.05 5.14 -18.46
N ASN A 104 2.25 4.64 -18.78
CA ASN A 104 2.61 4.20 -20.14
C ASN A 104 1.93 2.92 -20.58
N ASN A 105 1.37 2.14 -19.64
CA ASN A 105 0.65 0.89 -19.92
C ASN A 105 -0.87 0.99 -19.67
N ASP A 106 -1.41 2.19 -19.48
CA ASP A 106 -2.84 2.43 -19.17
C ASP A 106 -3.35 1.64 -17.95
N LEU A 107 -2.47 1.40 -16.97
CA LEU A 107 -2.78 0.68 -15.73
C LEU A 107 -3.11 1.62 -14.56
N ALA A 108 -2.77 2.91 -14.68
CA ALA A 108 -3.10 3.93 -13.70
C ALA A 108 -4.55 4.44 -13.89
N ARG A 109 -5.37 4.39 -12.84
CA ARG A 109 -6.69 5.05 -12.83
C ARG A 109 -6.55 6.52 -12.42
N CYS A 110 -6.30 7.39 -13.39
CA CYS A 110 -6.12 8.83 -13.18
C CYS A 110 -7.46 9.58 -13.17
N GLY A 111 -8.35 9.23 -12.23
CA GLY A 111 -9.59 9.97 -12.04
C GLY A 111 -9.34 11.35 -11.45
N LEU A 112 -9.53 12.41 -12.22
CA LEU A 112 -9.31 13.80 -11.78
C LEU A 112 -10.42 14.36 -10.89
N ARG A 113 -11.48 13.59 -10.63
CA ARG A 113 -12.68 14.06 -9.91
C ARG A 113 -12.43 14.45 -8.46
N ASN A 114 -11.37 13.90 -7.86
CA ASN A 114 -11.02 14.10 -6.45
C ASN A 114 -9.78 14.99 -6.30
N TRP A 115 -9.37 15.70 -7.36
CA TRP A 115 -8.24 16.62 -7.27
C TRP A 115 -8.67 17.86 -6.48
N GLU A 116 -7.82 18.29 -5.56
CA GLU A 116 -8.04 19.52 -4.80
C GLU A 116 -7.89 20.72 -5.74
N GLU A 117 -8.64 21.80 -5.48
CA GLU A 117 -8.65 22.99 -6.35
C GLU A 117 -7.27 23.65 -6.48
N ASP A 118 -6.40 23.47 -5.49
CA ASP A 118 -5.03 23.97 -5.43
C ASP A 118 -3.98 22.98 -5.95
N THR A 119 -4.40 21.85 -6.54
CA THR A 119 -3.49 20.91 -7.22
C THR A 119 -2.74 21.67 -8.33
N PRO A 120 -1.39 21.74 -8.31
CA PRO A 120 -0.63 22.62 -9.19
C PRO A 120 -0.43 22.09 -10.61
N PHE A 121 -0.94 20.88 -10.89
CA PHE A 121 -0.90 20.21 -12.17
C PHE A 121 -2.31 19.84 -12.65
N LYS A 122 -2.47 19.54 -13.94
CA LYS A 122 -3.74 19.11 -14.57
C LYS A 122 -3.73 17.68 -15.10
N ASP A 123 -2.54 17.08 -15.21
CA ASP A 123 -2.34 15.69 -15.62
C ASP A 123 -1.23 15.07 -14.75
N PRO A 124 -1.35 13.79 -14.33
CA PRO A 124 -0.30 13.12 -13.56
C PRO A 124 1.09 13.12 -14.20
N ARG A 125 1.17 13.25 -15.53
CA ARG A 125 2.45 13.32 -16.25
C ARG A 125 3.20 14.62 -16.00
N GLU A 126 2.51 15.69 -15.60
CA GLU A 126 3.17 16.95 -15.26
C GLU A 126 4.05 16.82 -14.01
N LEU A 127 3.90 15.76 -13.21
CA LEU A 127 4.75 15.48 -12.04
C LEU A 127 6.24 15.32 -12.41
N TYR A 128 6.55 14.92 -13.65
CA TYR A 128 7.93 14.73 -14.11
C TYR A 128 8.59 16.02 -14.62
N ASP A 129 7.82 17.09 -14.78
CA ASP A 129 8.32 18.39 -15.24
C ASP A 129 8.73 19.32 -14.08
N PHE A 130 8.45 18.92 -12.84
CA PHE A 130 8.84 19.60 -11.59
C PHE A 130 10.23 19.18 -11.11
#